data_AF-A0A368V205-F1
#
_entry.id   AF-A0A368V205-F1
#
_cell.length_a   1.000
_cell.length_b   1.000
_cell.length_c   1.000
_cell.angle_alpha   90.00
_cell.angle_beta   90.00
_cell.angle_gamma   90.00
#
_symmetry.space_group_name_H-M   'P 1'
#
loop_
_entity.id
_entity.type
_entity.pdbx_description
1 polymer ?
#
loop_
_entity_poly.entity_id
_entity_poly.type
_entity_poly.pdbx_seq_one_letter_code
_entity_poly.pdbx_strand_id
1 'polypeptide(L)'
;MRRRFELFGHFNGDFGLALVDVFGFDFDTAAAHFGVTKRTVYHWYERNKAPRYIMVHLDIISRGYLPAYFPFNEWRIIGTDIETPYGLISAFEVEFTKRFMWLAREATAQLKNKRTANEEMRLTVERILGEADKLQLLYKQAK
;
A
#
# COMPACT_ATOMS: atom_id res chain seq x y z
N MET A 1 -4.99 -24.81 22.07
CA MET A 1 -6.08 -24.18 21.28
C MET A 1 -5.60 -22.81 20.80
N ARG A 2 -5.33 -22.63 19.50
CA ARG A 2 -5.15 -21.27 18.94
C ARG A 2 -6.48 -20.55 19.15
N ARG A 3 -6.51 -19.45 19.90
CA ARG A 3 -7.65 -18.51 19.85
C ARG A 3 -7.87 -18.26 18.36
N ARG A 4 -9.02 -18.68 17.81
CA ARG A 4 -9.46 -18.19 16.51
C ARG A 4 -9.30 -16.69 16.62
N PHE A 5 -8.48 -16.08 15.76
CA PHE A 5 -8.31 -14.63 15.71
C PHE A 5 -9.68 -14.02 15.97
N GLU A 6 -9.80 -13.22 17.03
CA GLU A 6 -10.98 -12.41 17.28
C GLU A 6 -10.97 -11.34 16.21
N LEU A 7 -11.43 -11.78 15.04
CA LEU A 7 -11.63 -10.96 13.86
C LEU A 7 -12.63 -9.89 14.30
N PHE A 8 -12.12 -8.67 14.46
CA PHE A 8 -12.91 -7.43 14.47
C PHE A 8 -13.66 -7.19 15.78
N GLY A 9 -12.90 -6.84 16.81
CA GLY A 9 -13.39 -6.50 18.16
C GLY A 9 -13.45 -5.00 18.45
N HIS A 10 -13.19 -4.10 17.48
CA HIS A 10 -13.15 -2.66 17.78
C HIS A 10 -14.44 -2.17 18.41
N PHE A 11 -15.57 -2.69 17.93
CA PHE A 11 -16.90 -2.37 18.43
C PHE A 11 -17.48 -3.43 19.37
N ASN A 12 -16.78 -4.54 19.66
CA ASN A 12 -17.28 -5.65 20.50
C ASN A 12 -18.70 -6.16 20.13
N GLY A 13 -19.11 -6.04 18.87
CA GLY A 13 -20.44 -6.42 18.41
C GLY A 13 -21.53 -5.34 18.56
N ASP A 14 -21.19 -4.15 19.07
CA ASP A 14 -22.07 -2.99 19.16
C ASP A 14 -22.26 -2.35 17.78
N PHE A 15 -23.41 -2.61 17.17
CA PHE A 15 -23.74 -2.06 15.87
C PHE A 15 -24.04 -0.56 15.93
N GLY A 16 -24.62 -0.08 17.02
CA GLY A 16 -24.96 1.33 17.19
C GLY A 16 -23.70 2.20 17.14
N LEU A 17 -22.68 1.84 17.91
CA LEU A 17 -21.41 2.55 17.93
C LEU A 17 -20.69 2.45 16.58
N ALA A 18 -20.69 1.26 15.96
CA ALA A 18 -20.10 1.04 14.64
C ALA A 18 -20.76 1.87 13.53
N LEU A 19 -22.09 1.97 13.56
CA LEU A 19 -22.86 2.75 12.60
C LEU A 19 -22.59 4.25 12.75
N VAL A 20 -22.53 4.73 13.99
CA VAL A 20 -22.27 6.16 14.28
C VAL A 20 -20.86 6.54 13.87
N ASP A 21 -19.89 5.68 14.15
CA ASP A 21 -18.50 5.92 13.84
C ASP A 21 -18.24 6.01 12.32
N VAL A 22 -18.91 5.16 11.52
CA VAL A 22 -18.72 5.13 10.07
C VAL A 22 -19.64 6.10 9.32
N PHE A 23 -20.90 6.24 9.73
CA PHE A 23 -21.93 6.97 8.99
C PHE A 23 -22.50 8.18 9.72
N GLY A 24 -22.10 8.47 10.96
CA GLY A 24 -22.52 9.69 11.67
C GLY A 24 -24.03 9.82 11.88
N PHE A 25 -24.73 8.70 12.15
CA PHE A 25 -26.20 8.60 12.22
C PHE A 25 -26.95 8.76 10.89
N ASP A 26 -26.26 8.77 9.75
CA ASP A 26 -26.91 8.81 8.44
C ASP A 26 -27.40 7.40 8.02
N PHE A 27 -28.64 7.11 8.38
CA PHE A 27 -29.30 5.84 8.05
C PHE A 27 -29.60 5.69 6.55
N ASP A 28 -29.78 6.79 5.81
CA ASP A 28 -30.07 6.74 4.38
C ASP A 28 -28.81 6.33 3.60
N THR A 29 -27.69 6.97 3.91
CA THR A 29 -26.38 6.63 3.33
C THR A 29 -25.96 5.21 3.72
N ALA A 30 -26.15 4.81 4.98
CA ALA A 30 -25.86 3.45 5.41
C ALA A 30 -26.71 2.41 4.66
N ALA A 31 -28.01 2.67 4.47
CA ALA A 31 -28.91 1.77 3.74
C ALA A 31 -28.49 1.61 2.27
N ALA A 32 -28.16 2.72 1.60
CA ALA A 32 -27.65 2.72 0.23
C ALA A 32 -26.33 1.94 0.13
N HIS A 33 -25.40 2.15 1.06
CA HIS A 33 -24.10 1.46 1.09
C HIS A 33 -24.22 -0.05 1.24
N PHE A 34 -25.11 -0.51 2.11
CA PHE A 34 -25.33 -1.95 2.31
C PHE A 34 -26.27 -2.59 1.27
N GLY A 35 -26.91 -1.79 0.40
CA GLY A 35 -27.91 -2.27 -0.56
C GLY A 35 -29.18 -2.81 0.11
N VAL A 36 -29.55 -2.26 1.27
CA VAL A 36 -30.74 -2.68 2.04
C VAL A 36 -31.69 -1.51 2.24
N THR A 37 -32.90 -1.78 2.74
CA THR A 37 -33.84 -0.71 3.09
C THR A 37 -33.43 0.02 4.37
N LYS A 38 -33.74 1.32 4.47
CA LYS A 38 -33.54 2.11 5.70
C LYS A 38 -34.15 1.45 6.93
N ARG A 39 -35.33 0.84 6.77
CA ARG A 39 -36.03 0.10 7.83
C ARG A 39 -35.19 -1.06 8.37
N THR A 40 -34.48 -1.77 7.50
CA THR A 40 -33.58 -2.86 7.90
C THR A 40 -32.44 -2.34 8.79
N VAL A 41 -31.83 -1.21 8.41
CA VAL A 41 -30.75 -0.59 9.19
C VAL A 41 -31.27 -0.10 10.54
N TYR A 42 -32.45 0.52 10.58
CA TYR A 42 -33.10 0.89 11.83
C TYR A 42 -33.36 -0.30 12.75
N HIS A 43 -33.87 -1.42 12.21
CA HIS A 43 -34.08 -2.63 13.02
C HIS A 43 -32.77 -3.17 13.61
N TRP A 44 -31.66 -3.09 12.87
CA TRP A 44 -30.34 -3.48 13.38
C TRP A 44 -29.88 -2.51 14.47
N TYR A 45 -30.11 -1.21 14.29
CA TYR A 45 -29.78 -0.17 15.25
C TYR A 45 -30.57 -0.32 16.56
N GLU A 46 -31.90 -0.44 16.50
CA GLU A 46 -32.76 -0.62 17.67
C GLU A 46 -32.42 -1.88 18.47
N ARG A 47 -32.06 -2.97 17.78
CA ARG A 47 -31.67 -4.23 18.42
C ARG A 47 -30.20 -4.28 18.80
N ASN A 48 -29.45 -3.22 18.51
CA ASN A 48 -28.00 -3.14 18.58
C ASN A 48 -27.28 -4.40 18.02
N LYS A 49 -27.79 -4.92 16.90
CA LYS A 49 -27.33 -6.19 16.33
C LYS A 49 -27.53 -6.22 14.82
N ALA A 50 -26.43 -6.34 14.10
CA ALA A 50 -26.40 -6.58 12.66
C ALA A 50 -25.84 -7.98 12.33
N PRO A 51 -26.04 -8.47 11.10
CA PRO A 51 -25.37 -9.67 10.62
C PRO A 51 -23.85 -9.55 10.77
N ARG A 52 -23.18 -10.68 11.05
CA ARG A 52 -21.74 -10.68 11.32
C ARG A 52 -20.92 -10.02 10.21
N TYR A 53 -21.24 -10.30 8.94
CA TYR A 53 -20.50 -9.72 7.81
C TYR A 53 -20.64 -8.19 7.72
N ILE A 54 -21.77 -7.63 8.17
CA ILE A 54 -21.96 -6.17 8.27
C ILE A 54 -21.06 -5.60 9.36
N MET A 55 -21.01 -6.24 10.53
CA MET A 55 -20.13 -5.81 11.63
C MET A 55 -18.66 -5.85 11.23
N VAL A 56 -18.24 -6.92 10.53
CA VAL A 56 -16.89 -7.03 9.98
C VAL A 56 -16.59 -5.91 8.99
N HIS A 57 -17.53 -5.62 8.09
CA HIS A 57 -17.36 -4.56 7.10
C HIS A 57 -17.22 -3.18 7.75
N LEU A 58 -18.06 -2.88 8.75
CA LEU A 58 -18.00 -1.64 9.52
C LEU A 58 -16.66 -1.47 10.25
N ASP A 59 -16.16 -2.53 10.87
CA ASP A 59 -14.86 -2.53 11.56
C ASP A 59 -13.67 -2.33 10.59
N ILE A 60 -13.76 -2.83 9.37
CA ILE A 60 -12.76 -2.58 8.33
C ILE A 60 -12.80 -1.13 7.86
N ILE A 61 -14.01 -0.58 7.65
CA ILE A 61 -14.19 0.81 7.20
C ILE A 61 -13.72 1.78 8.29
N SER A 62 -14.10 1.58 9.54
CA SER A 62 -13.71 2.48 10.64
C SER A 62 -12.21 2.59 10.83
N ARG A 63 -11.48 1.49 10.61
CA ARG A 63 -10.01 1.42 10.67
C ARG A 63 -9.32 1.86 9.38
N GLY A 64 -10.06 2.12 8.31
CA GLY A 64 -9.50 2.52 7.01
C GLY A 64 -8.72 1.39 6.31
N TYR A 65 -9.23 0.16 6.34
CA TYR A 65 -8.60 -1.02 5.74
C TYR A 65 -7.23 -1.43 6.31
N LEU A 66 -6.86 -0.89 7.47
CA LEU A 66 -5.67 -1.33 8.18
C LEU A 66 -5.82 -2.80 8.64
N PRO A 67 -4.74 -3.60 8.66
CA PRO A 67 -4.80 -4.97 9.14
C PRO A 67 -5.22 -5.08 10.61
N ALA A 68 -5.95 -6.14 10.96
CA ALA A 68 -6.41 -6.38 12.33
C ALA A 68 -5.37 -7.08 13.24
N TYR A 69 -4.07 -6.88 12.97
CA TYR A 69 -2.98 -7.50 13.73
C TYR A 69 -1.99 -6.44 14.21
N PHE A 70 -1.26 -6.73 15.29
CA PHE A 70 -0.24 -5.84 15.84
C PHE A 70 0.86 -5.50 14.83
N PRO A 71 1.21 -4.22 14.60
CA PRO A 71 0.85 -3.03 15.39
C PRO A 71 -0.41 -2.27 14.92
N PHE A 72 -1.00 -2.66 13.80
CA PHE A 72 -2.05 -1.91 13.10
C PHE A 72 -3.44 -2.04 13.73
N ASN A 73 -3.62 -2.98 14.66
CA ASN A 73 -4.87 -3.18 15.39
C ASN A 73 -5.25 -1.97 16.27
N GLU A 74 -4.28 -1.12 16.62
CA GLU A 74 -4.46 0.09 17.43
C GLU A 74 -4.40 1.38 16.59
N TRP A 75 -4.27 1.25 15.28
CA TRP A 75 -4.13 2.38 14.36
C TRP A 75 -5.44 2.67 13.67
N ARG A 76 -5.61 3.93 13.25
CA ARG A 76 -6.82 4.38 12.56
C ARG A 76 -6.48 5.38 11.46
N ILE A 77 -7.17 5.30 10.32
CA ILE A 77 -7.07 6.33 9.28
C ILE A 77 -8.26 7.27 9.41
N ILE A 78 -7.98 8.55 9.60
CA ILE A 78 -8.98 9.62 9.66
C ILE A 78 -8.62 10.68 8.63
N GLY A 79 -9.42 10.80 7.58
CA GLY A 79 -9.14 11.70 6.47
C GLY A 79 -7.80 11.36 5.80
N THR A 80 -6.84 12.28 5.90
CA THR A 80 -5.48 12.12 5.35
C THR A 80 -4.47 11.64 6.38
N ASP A 81 -4.85 11.48 7.64
CA ASP A 81 -3.90 11.18 8.71
C ASP A 81 -4.12 9.77 9.28
N ILE A 82 -3.03 9.15 9.71
CA ILE A 82 -3.01 7.86 10.38
C ILE A 82 -2.73 8.13 11.85
N GLU A 83 -3.74 7.94 12.69
CA GLU A 83 -3.60 7.96 14.13
C GLU A 83 -2.95 6.66 14.61
N THR A 84 -1.89 6.81 15.38
CA THR A 84 -1.20 5.71 16.06
C THR A 84 -1.13 6.01 17.56
N PRO A 85 -0.92 5.00 18.43
CA PRO A 85 -0.70 5.21 19.86
C PRO A 85 0.46 6.15 20.19
N TYR A 86 1.35 6.40 19.23
CA TYR A 86 2.57 7.19 19.40
C TYR A 86 2.47 8.59 18.76
N GLY A 87 1.38 8.91 18.09
CA GLY A 87 1.18 10.18 17.39
C GLY A 87 0.44 10.05 16.07
N LEU A 88 0.29 11.18 15.39
CA LEU A 88 -0.31 11.28 14.05
C LEU A 88 0.77 11.17 12.99
N ILE A 89 0.52 10.35 11.97
CA ILE A 89 1.35 10.23 10.77
C ILE A 89 0.53 10.73 9.59
N SER A 90 0.99 11.78 8.90
CA SER A 90 0.22 12.29 7.76
C SER A 90 0.43 11.44 6.51
N ALA A 91 -0.58 11.35 5.64
CA ALA A 91 -0.45 10.70 4.33
C ALA A 91 0.72 11.28 3.52
N PHE A 92 1.03 12.56 3.70
CA PHE A 92 2.21 13.19 3.09
C PHE A 92 3.51 12.53 3.52
N GLU A 93 3.68 12.19 4.80
CA GLU A 93 4.90 11.54 5.29
C GLU A 93 5.06 10.13 4.73
N VAL A 94 3.94 9.42 4.60
CA VAL A 94 3.89 8.10 3.96
C VAL A 94 4.26 8.21 2.48
N GLU A 95 3.66 9.16 1.75
CA GLU A 95 3.94 9.41 0.34
C GLU A 95 5.40 9.78 0.12
N PHE A 96 5.91 10.73 0.92
CA PHE A 96 7.29 11.18 0.87
C PHE A 96 8.26 10.01 1.06
N THR A 97 8.04 9.17 2.07
CA THR A 97 8.87 8.00 2.34
C THR A 97 8.88 7.02 1.18
N LYS A 98 7.70 6.74 0.59
CA LYS A 98 7.59 5.85 -0.57
C LYS A 98 8.29 6.42 -1.80
N ARG A 99 8.10 7.71 -2.07
CA ARG A 99 8.73 8.41 -3.19
C ARG A 99 10.24 8.43 -3.04
N PHE A 100 10.75 8.70 -1.84
CA PHE A 100 12.18 8.67 -1.55
C PHE A 100 12.78 7.28 -1.82
N MET A 101 12.15 6.22 -1.31
CA MET A 101 12.61 4.84 -1.55
C MET A 101 12.55 4.47 -3.04
N TRP A 102 11.51 4.90 -3.75
CA TRP A 102 11.40 4.66 -5.19
C TRP A 102 12.51 5.37 -5.98
N LEU A 103 12.75 6.67 -5.72
CA LEU A 103 13.82 7.42 -6.36
C LEU A 103 15.21 6.80 -6.10
N ALA A 104 15.48 6.35 -4.88
CA ALA A 104 16.73 5.67 -4.55
C ALA A 104 16.93 4.37 -5.36
N ARG A 105 15.85 3.59 -5.55
CA ARG A 105 15.88 2.37 -6.36
C ARG A 105 16.10 2.69 -7.84
N GLU A 106 15.39 3.67 -8.37
CA GLU A 106 15.55 4.12 -9.76
C GLU A 106 16.96 4.63 -10.03
N ALA A 107 17.51 5.49 -9.16
CA ALA A 107 18.87 5.98 -9.29
C ALA A 107 19.89 4.83 -9.28
N THR A 108 19.70 3.84 -8.40
CA THR A 108 20.55 2.64 -8.35
C THR A 108 20.45 1.82 -9.63
N ALA A 109 19.24 1.63 -10.16
CA ALA A 109 19.01 0.92 -11.41
C ALA A 109 19.67 1.64 -12.60
N GLN A 110 19.52 2.97 -12.68
CA GLN A 110 20.16 3.78 -13.71
C GLN A 110 21.69 3.71 -13.65
N LEU A 111 22.28 3.77 -12.44
CA LEU A 111 23.72 3.64 -12.27
C LEU A 111 24.22 2.25 -12.69
N LYS A 112 23.47 1.19 -12.35
CA LYS A 112 23.80 -0.18 -12.79
C LYS A 112 23.76 -0.30 -14.31
N ASN A 113 22.72 0.23 -14.95
CA ASN A 113 22.56 0.19 -16.41
C ASN A 113 23.65 1.01 -17.12
N LYS A 114 24.06 2.15 -16.57
CA LYS A 114 25.18 2.93 -17.10
C LYS A 114 26.51 2.19 -16.97
N ARG A 115 26.74 1.48 -15.86
CA ARG A 115 27.95 0.66 -15.69
C ARG A 115 28.01 -0.49 -16.70
N THR A 116 26.89 -1.18 -16.94
CA THR A 116 26.84 -2.26 -17.94
C THR A 116 27.06 -1.71 -19.34
N ALA A 117 26.41 -0.60 -19.71
CA ALA A 117 26.61 0.03 -21.02
C ALA A 117 28.06 0.52 -21.22
N ASN A 118 28.70 1.05 -20.19
CA ASN A 118 30.11 1.46 -20.25
C ASN A 118 31.05 0.27 -20.43
N GLU A 119 30.78 -0.87 -19.77
CA GLU A 119 31.59 -2.07 -19.95
C GLU A 119 31.42 -2.64 -21.37
N GLU A 120 30.19 -2.68 -21.90
CA GLU A 120 29.92 -3.09 -23.28
C GLU A 120 30.62 -2.18 -24.31
N MET A 121 30.59 -0.86 -24.08
CA MET A 121 31.32 0.10 -24.90
C MET A 121 32.83 -0.15 -24.83
N ARG A 122 33.38 -0.39 -23.64
CA ARG A 122 34.81 -0.66 -23.46
C ARG A 122 35.26 -1.90 -24.24
N LEU A 123 34.52 -3.00 -24.11
CA LEU A 123 34.77 -4.24 -24.86
C LEU A 123 34.67 -4.02 -26.38
N THR A 124 33.73 -3.18 -26.81
CA THR A 124 33.57 -2.84 -28.23
C THR A 124 34.77 -2.05 -28.76
N VAL A 125 35.27 -1.07 -27.99
CA VAL A 125 36.45 -0.28 -28.36
C VAL A 125 37.71 -1.15 -28.41
N GLU A 126 37.91 -2.02 -27.41
CA GLU A 126 39.04 -2.96 -27.39
C GLU A 126 39.05 -3.88 -28.61
N ARG A 127 37.87 -4.36 -29.03
CA ARG A 127 37.72 -5.17 -30.25
C ARG A 127 38.11 -4.38 -31.51
N ILE A 128 37.63 -3.15 -31.65
CA ILE A 128 37.92 -2.30 -32.83
C ILE A 128 39.42 -1.99 -32.92
N LEU A 129 40.07 -1.67 -31.80
CA LEU A 129 41.51 -1.44 -31.77
C LEU A 129 42.30 -2.68 -32.19
N GLY A 130 41.92 -3.85 -31.67
CA GLY A 130 42.54 -5.12 -32.07
C GLY A 130 42.35 -5.47 -33.56
N GLU A 131 41.22 -5.10 -34.16
CA GLU A 131 40.98 -5.25 -35.60
C GLU A 131 41.81 -4.24 -36.43
N ALA A 132 41.92 -3.00 -35.97
CA ALA A 132 42.73 -1.97 -36.61
C ALA A 132 44.23 -2.34 -36.63
N ASP A 133 44.77 -2.85 -35.53
CA ASP A 133 46.16 -3.31 -35.44
C ASP A 133 46.44 -4.45 -36.43
N LYS A 134 45.52 -5.41 -36.56
CA LYS A 134 45.62 -6.50 -37.55
C LYS A 134 45.64 -5.96 -38.98
N LEU A 135 44.74 -5.03 -39.31
CA LEU A 135 44.69 -4.39 -40.63
C LEU A 135 45.98 -3.62 -40.93
N GLN A 136 46.54 -2.91 -39.95
CA GLN A 136 47.79 -2.18 -40.11
C GLN A 136 48.97 -3.12 -40.36
N LEU A 137 48.99 -4.29 -39.70
CA LEU A 137 50.01 -5.31 -39.91
C LEU A 137 49.93 -5.89 -41.33
N LEU A 138 48.73 -6.22 -41.80
CA LEU A 138 48.48 -6.69 -43.17
C LEU A 138 48.89 -5.64 -44.21
N TYR A 139 48.55 -4.36 -43.98
CA TYR A 139 48.95 -3.27 -44.87
C TYR A 139 50.47 -3.11 -44.95
N LYS A 140 51.18 -3.24 -43.82
CA LYS A 140 52.65 -3.22 -43.79
C LYS A 140 53.29 -4.40 -44.52
N GLN A 141 52.64 -5.57 -44.54
CA GLN A 141 53.14 -6.76 -45.26
C GLN A 141 52.85 -6.71 -46.77
N ALA A 142 51.81 -6.00 -47.17
CA ALA A 142 51.42 -5.85 -48.58
C ALA A 142 52.22 -4.74 -49.31
N LYS A 143 53.08 -4.01 -48.59
CA LYS A 143 53.91 -2.91 -49.09
C LYS A 143 55.38 -3.32 -49.09
#